data_AF-A0A441VG83-F1
#
_entry.id   AF-A0A441VG83-F1
#
_cell.length_a   1.000
_cell.length_b   1.000
_cell.length_c   1.000
_cell.angle_alpha   90.00
_cell.angle_beta   90.00
_cell.angle_gamma   90.00
#
_symmetry.space_group_name_H-M   'P 1'
#
loop_
_entity.id
_entity.type
_entity.pdbx_description
1 polymer ?
#
loop_
_entity_poly.entity_id
_entity_poly.type
_entity_poly.pdbx_seq_one_letter_code
_entity_poly.pdbx_strand_id
1 'polypeptide(L)'
;AAGDCCSFPLAVYGGRRVRLEAWRNAQEQGALAASNMLGAGKAHEAVPWFWSDQYGLTLQISGLSDEGSKVVRRDLDDGALILFHLAQDGRLVAASGIGPGNSVARDIRLAEMLIARKAKPAPEALGSQTVKLKSLLAA
;
A
#
# COMPACT_ATOMS: atom_id res chain seq x y z
N ALA A 1 -21.89 8.08 0.30
CA ALA A 1 -21.40 7.49 1.56
C ALA A 1 -19.90 7.76 1.67
N ALA A 2 -19.35 7.81 2.88
CA ALA A 2 -17.92 7.99 3.14
C ALA A 2 -17.50 7.20 4.40
N GLY A 3 -16.25 6.77 4.46
CA GLY A 3 -15.69 6.01 5.58
C GLY A 3 -16.11 4.53 5.59
N ASP A 4 -16.15 3.94 6.78
CA ASP A 4 -16.25 2.48 6.99
C ASP A 4 -17.53 1.85 6.42
N CYS A 5 -18.60 2.63 6.30
CA CYS A 5 -19.86 2.17 5.70
C CYS A 5 -19.84 2.19 4.16
N CYS A 6 -18.83 2.80 3.55
CA CYS A 6 -18.77 3.04 2.11
C CYS A 6 -18.17 1.84 1.36
N SER A 7 -18.97 1.23 0.49
CA SER A 7 -18.46 0.33 -0.55
C SER A 7 -18.28 1.08 -1.86
N PHE A 8 -17.12 0.94 -2.49
CA PHE A 8 -16.75 1.69 -3.70
C PHE A 8 -15.81 0.87 -4.61
N PRO A 9 -15.74 1.16 -5.92
CA PRO A 9 -14.78 0.54 -6.83
C PRO A 9 -13.38 1.15 -6.62
N LEU A 10 -12.36 0.29 -6.52
CA LEU A 10 -10.97 0.72 -6.32
C LEU A 10 -10.16 0.59 -7.62
N ALA A 11 -9.86 1.73 -8.25
CA ALA A 11 -9.31 1.79 -9.61
C ALA A 11 -7.94 1.11 -9.77
N VAL A 12 -7.09 1.15 -8.74
CA VAL A 12 -5.76 0.51 -8.76
C VAL A 12 -5.84 -1.02 -8.91
N TYR A 13 -6.96 -1.63 -8.49
CA TYR A 13 -7.26 -3.06 -8.64
C TYR A 13 -8.39 -3.32 -9.64
N GLY A 14 -8.37 -2.60 -10.78
CA GLY A 14 -9.28 -2.87 -11.89
C GLY A 14 -10.77 -2.61 -11.57
N GLY A 15 -11.06 -1.77 -10.57
CA GLY A 15 -12.44 -1.46 -10.19
C GLY A 15 -13.07 -2.48 -9.24
N ARG A 16 -12.27 -3.40 -8.66
CA ARG A 16 -12.73 -4.29 -7.58
C ARG A 16 -13.50 -3.48 -6.53
N ARG A 17 -14.70 -3.94 -6.17
CA ARG A 17 -15.47 -3.32 -5.10
C ARG A 17 -14.89 -3.70 -3.75
N VAL A 18 -14.62 -2.70 -2.92
CA VAL A 18 -14.07 -2.86 -1.57
C VAL A 18 -14.85 -2.02 -0.56
N ARG A 19 -14.63 -2.31 0.71
CA ARG A 19 -15.06 -1.51 1.86
C ARG A 19 -13.88 -1.48 2.83
N LEU A 20 -13.35 -0.30 3.13
CA LEU A 20 -12.12 -0.14 3.91
C LEU A 20 -12.44 0.47 5.27
N GLU A 21 -12.05 -0.23 6.33
CA GLU A 21 -12.20 0.20 7.72
C GLU A 21 -10.86 0.71 8.24
N ALA A 22 -10.40 1.83 7.68
CA ALA A 22 -9.10 2.39 7.98
C ALA A 22 -9.19 3.90 8.16
N TRP A 23 -8.48 4.41 9.16
CA TRP A 23 -8.48 5.83 9.53
C TRP A 23 -8.20 6.74 8.32
N ARG A 24 -7.17 6.41 7.53
CA ARG A 24 -6.79 7.19 6.35
C ARG A 24 -7.87 7.15 5.26
N ASN A 25 -8.50 6.00 5.03
CA ASN A 25 -9.62 5.89 4.08
C ASN A 25 -10.79 6.78 4.49
N ALA A 26 -11.16 6.79 5.77
CA ALA A 26 -12.25 7.64 6.26
C ALA A 26 -11.94 9.13 6.06
N GLN A 27 -10.71 9.56 6.37
CA GLN A 27 -10.25 10.93 6.15
C GLN A 27 -10.29 11.32 4.66
N GLU A 28 -9.71 10.49 3.79
CA GLU A 28 -9.62 10.76 2.35
C GLU A 28 -10.99 10.78 1.68
N GLN A 29 -11.89 9.85 2.03
CA GLN A 29 -13.25 9.85 1.48
C GLN A 29 -14.07 11.06 1.95
N GLY A 30 -13.89 11.51 3.20
CA GLY A 30 -14.53 12.72 3.70
C GLY A 30 -14.09 13.96 2.91
N ALA A 31 -12.78 14.12 2.70
CA ALA A 31 -12.23 15.23 1.92
C ALA A 31 -12.69 15.16 0.45
N LEU A 32 -12.71 13.98 -0.15
CA LEU A 32 -13.18 13.78 -1.52
C LEU A 32 -14.66 14.12 -1.67
N ALA A 33 -15.50 13.70 -0.73
CA ALA A 33 -16.93 14.00 -0.73
C ALA A 33 -17.17 15.52 -0.71
N ALA A 34 -16.51 16.24 0.20
CA ALA A 34 -16.59 17.70 0.28
C ALA A 34 -16.11 18.37 -1.02
N SER A 35 -14.97 17.93 -1.58
CA SER A 35 -14.46 18.45 -2.85
C SER A 35 -15.43 18.24 -4.01
N ASN A 36 -16.12 17.10 -4.05
CA ASN A 36 -17.07 16.79 -5.12
C ASN A 36 -18.40 17.53 -4.95
N MET A 37 -18.85 17.82 -3.72
CA MET A 37 -19.97 18.74 -3.48
C MET A 37 -19.69 20.15 -4.01
N LEU A 38 -18.41 20.55 -4.08
CA LEU A 38 -17.94 21.81 -4.65
C LEU A 38 -17.66 21.74 -6.17
N GLY A 39 -18.03 20.63 -6.84
CA GLY A 39 -17.93 20.50 -8.30
C GLY A 39 -16.62 19.92 -8.85
N ALA A 40 -15.75 19.36 -8.02
CA ALA A 40 -14.46 18.83 -8.49
C ALA A 40 -14.55 17.55 -9.35
N GLY A 41 -15.61 16.74 -9.20
CA GLY A 41 -15.83 15.54 -10.03
C GLY A 41 -14.73 14.48 -9.96
N LYS A 42 -14.00 14.37 -8.85
CA LYS A 42 -12.85 13.47 -8.69
C LYS A 42 -13.27 12.06 -8.27
N ALA A 43 -12.54 11.05 -8.76
CA ALA A 43 -12.65 9.67 -8.29
C ALA A 43 -11.77 9.43 -7.05
N HIS A 44 -12.06 8.36 -6.30
CA HIS A 44 -11.19 7.88 -5.25
C HIS A 44 -10.12 6.95 -5.85
N GLU A 45 -8.85 7.34 -5.76
CA GLU A 45 -7.74 6.66 -6.45
C GLU A 45 -6.58 6.28 -5.50
N ALA A 46 -6.74 6.48 -4.19
CA ALA A 46 -5.69 6.22 -3.23
C ALA A 46 -5.40 4.72 -3.10
N VAL A 47 -4.10 4.37 -2.96
CA VAL A 47 -3.71 3.02 -2.54
C VAL A 47 -4.10 2.87 -1.07
N PRO A 48 -4.84 1.81 -0.69
CA PRO A 48 -5.18 1.56 0.71
C PRO A 48 -3.94 1.52 1.58
N TRP A 49 -3.99 2.12 2.75
CA TRP A 49 -2.91 2.06 3.71
C TRP A 49 -3.46 2.00 5.12
N PHE A 50 -2.82 1.20 5.97
CA PHE A 50 -3.12 1.13 7.39
C PHE A 50 -1.86 0.83 8.21
N TRP A 51 -1.98 1.05 9.52
CA TRP A 51 -0.95 0.72 10.48
C TRP A 51 -1.56 0.14 11.75
N SER A 52 -0.72 -0.52 12.55
CA SER A 52 -1.04 -0.97 13.90
C SER A 52 0.22 -0.92 14.74
N ASP A 53 0.11 -0.42 15.97
CA ASP A 53 1.21 -0.43 16.94
C ASP A 53 0.92 -1.50 18.00
N GLN A 54 1.87 -2.41 18.20
CA GLN A 54 1.75 -3.55 19.11
C GLN A 54 3.08 -3.79 19.82
N TYR A 55 3.10 -3.63 21.14
CA TYR A 55 4.25 -4.00 21.99
C TYR A 55 5.62 -3.44 21.53
N GLY A 56 5.65 -2.20 21.04
CA GLY A 56 6.87 -1.54 20.56
C GLY A 56 7.22 -1.81 19.08
N LEU A 57 6.43 -2.64 18.40
CA LEU A 57 6.49 -2.86 16.96
C LEU A 57 5.40 -2.05 16.27
N THR A 58 5.74 -1.52 15.09
CA THR A 58 4.77 -0.91 14.19
C THR A 58 4.63 -1.79 12.96
N LEU A 59 3.39 -2.17 12.65
CA LEU A 59 3.00 -2.78 11.40
C LEU A 59 2.51 -1.69 10.47
N GLN A 60 2.96 -1.68 9.22
CA GLN A 60 2.39 -0.83 8.18
C GLN A 60 2.14 -1.63 6.92
N ILE A 61 0.97 -1.41 6.32
CA ILE A 61 0.53 -2.17 5.15
C ILE A 61 0.03 -1.19 4.10
N SER A 62 0.54 -1.32 2.88
CA SER A 62 0.04 -0.64 1.68
C SER A 62 -0.53 -1.66 0.71
N GLY A 63 -1.68 -1.34 0.12
CA GLY A 63 -2.35 -2.17 -0.87
C GLY A 63 -3.16 -3.32 -0.28
N LEU A 64 -3.54 -4.27 -1.14
CA LEU A 64 -4.38 -5.42 -0.79
C LEU A 64 -3.61 -6.71 -1.05
N SER A 65 -3.24 -7.42 0.02
CA SER A 65 -2.34 -8.58 -0.06
C SER A 65 -2.97 -9.79 -0.75
N ASP A 66 -4.30 -9.87 -0.75
CA ASP A 66 -5.10 -10.92 -1.41
C ASP A 66 -5.16 -10.78 -2.94
N GLU A 67 -4.67 -9.67 -3.50
CA GLU A 67 -4.40 -9.52 -4.94
C GLU A 67 -3.09 -10.22 -5.36
N GLY A 68 -2.26 -10.62 -4.39
CA GLY A 68 -0.96 -11.24 -4.60
C GLY A 68 -1.07 -12.76 -4.79
N SER A 69 -0.25 -13.28 -5.71
CA SER A 69 -0.05 -14.73 -5.94
C SER A 69 1.33 -15.22 -5.50
N LYS A 70 2.30 -14.31 -5.36
CA LYS A 70 3.66 -14.58 -4.91
C LYS A 70 4.04 -13.58 -3.82
N VAL A 71 4.78 -14.05 -2.81
CA VAL A 71 5.32 -13.21 -1.74
C VAL A 71 6.84 -13.19 -1.83
N VAL A 72 7.43 -12.00 -1.73
CA VAL A 72 8.88 -11.78 -1.64
C VAL A 72 9.17 -11.17 -0.28
N ARG A 73 10.01 -11.84 0.50
CA ARG A 73 10.48 -11.34 1.80
C ARG A 73 11.74 -10.50 1.61
N ARG A 74 11.80 -9.38 2.31
CA ARG A 74 13.01 -8.59 2.57
C ARG A 74 13.19 -8.49 4.06
N ASP A 75 14.26 -9.07 4.58
CA ASP A 75 14.73 -8.79 5.93
C ASP A 75 15.38 -7.40 5.96
N LEU A 76 15.32 -6.70 7.08
CA LEU A 76 15.97 -5.43 7.34
C LEU A 76 16.78 -5.54 8.64
N ASP A 77 17.42 -4.45 9.04
CA ASP A 77 18.11 -4.36 10.33
C ASP A 77 17.14 -4.47 11.51
N ASP A 78 17.67 -4.75 12.71
CA ASP A 78 16.93 -4.80 13.98
C ASP A 78 15.70 -5.74 13.99
N GLY A 79 15.75 -6.81 13.16
CA GLY A 79 14.68 -7.79 13.05
C GLY A 79 13.43 -7.29 12.32
N ALA A 80 13.49 -6.10 11.71
CA ALA A 80 12.42 -5.61 10.84
C ALA A 80 12.36 -6.43 9.53
N LEU A 81 11.18 -6.49 8.93
CA LEU A 81 10.95 -7.20 7.67
C LEU A 81 9.84 -6.57 6.86
N ILE A 82 9.86 -6.82 5.56
CA ILE A 82 8.79 -6.46 4.62
C ILE A 82 8.44 -7.67 3.76
N LEU A 83 7.15 -7.89 3.59
CA LEU A 83 6.56 -8.84 2.66
C LEU A 83 5.96 -8.08 1.48
N PHE A 84 6.55 -8.23 0.29
CA PHE A 84 6.02 -7.69 -0.95
C PHE A 84 5.14 -8.73 -1.64
N HIS A 85 3.91 -8.36 -1.98
CA HIS A 85 2.94 -9.22 -2.64
C HIS A 85 2.90 -8.87 -4.14
N LEU A 86 3.18 -9.85 -4.98
CA LEU A 86 3.19 -9.73 -6.43
C LEU A 86 1.99 -10.46 -7.04
N ALA A 87 1.26 -9.79 -7.92
CA ALA A 87 0.27 -10.43 -8.77
C ALA A 87 0.94 -11.36 -9.79
N GLN A 88 0.15 -12.22 -10.44
CA GLN A 88 0.65 -13.21 -11.40
C GLN A 88 1.39 -12.56 -12.59
N ASP A 89 1.01 -11.33 -12.95
CA ASP A 89 1.62 -10.55 -14.03
C ASP A 89 2.87 -9.75 -13.61
N GLY A 90 3.35 -9.97 -12.38
CA GLY A 90 4.53 -9.35 -11.80
C GLY A 90 4.29 -7.98 -11.16
N ARG A 91 3.06 -7.44 -11.16
CA ARG A 91 2.80 -6.15 -10.51
C ARG A 91 2.94 -6.25 -9.00
N LEU A 92 3.54 -5.23 -8.38
CA LEU A 92 3.46 -5.04 -6.95
C LEU A 92 2.04 -4.58 -6.58
N VAL A 93 1.37 -5.35 -5.73
CA VAL A 93 -0.02 -5.12 -5.32
C VAL A 93 -0.18 -4.87 -3.83
N ALA A 94 0.76 -5.31 -3.00
CA ALA A 94 0.80 -4.91 -1.60
C ALA A 94 2.22 -4.98 -1.03
N ALA A 95 2.42 -4.30 0.08
CA ALA A 95 3.58 -4.47 0.94
C ALA A 95 3.16 -4.42 2.40
N SER A 96 3.63 -5.39 3.18
CA SER A 96 3.35 -5.51 4.62
C SER A 96 4.66 -5.50 5.40
N GLY A 97 4.89 -4.47 6.19
CA GLY A 97 6.11 -4.29 6.97
C GLY A 97 5.84 -4.37 8.46
N ILE A 98 6.79 -4.91 9.21
CA ILE A 98 6.80 -4.90 10.68
C ILE A 98 8.22 -4.65 11.17
N GLY A 99 8.36 -3.81 12.18
CA GLY A 99 9.65 -3.53 12.81
C GLY A 99 9.51 -2.60 14.02
N PRO A 100 10.60 -2.35 14.77
CA PRO A 100 10.59 -1.42 15.89
C PRO A 100 10.32 0.02 15.41
N GLY A 101 9.39 0.70 16.06
CA GLY A 101 8.98 2.06 15.71
C GLY A 101 8.73 2.26 14.20
N ASN A 102 9.19 3.37 13.63
CA ASN A 102 8.96 3.70 12.22
C ASN A 102 9.99 3.09 11.24
N SER A 103 10.71 2.04 11.63
CA SER A 103 11.80 1.43 10.82
C SER A 103 11.36 1.00 9.41
N VAL A 104 10.12 0.54 9.23
CA VAL A 104 9.58 0.11 7.93
C VAL A 104 8.83 1.20 7.16
N ALA A 105 8.56 2.36 7.78
CA ALA A 105 7.63 3.36 7.25
C ALA A 105 8.06 3.91 5.88
N ARG A 106 9.37 4.17 5.71
CA ARG A 106 9.92 4.69 4.46
C ARG A 106 9.74 3.72 3.31
N ASP A 107 10.06 2.45 3.53
CA ASP A 107 9.99 1.42 2.50
C ASP A 107 8.53 1.10 2.13
N ILE A 108 7.62 1.09 3.11
CA ILE A 108 6.18 0.95 2.85
C ILE A 108 5.64 2.12 2.03
N ARG A 109 6.08 3.37 2.32
CA ARG A 109 5.71 4.53 1.50
C ARG A 109 6.22 4.42 0.06
N LEU A 110 7.43 3.91 -0.15
CA LEU A 110 7.97 3.69 -1.49
C LEU A 110 7.23 2.55 -2.22
N ALA A 111 6.85 1.50 -1.50
CA ALA A 111 6.02 0.43 -2.04
C ALA A 111 4.63 0.93 -2.45
N GLU A 112 4.00 1.80 -1.65
CA GLU A 112 2.73 2.45 -1.99
C GLU A 112 2.83 3.19 -3.34
N MET A 113 3.91 3.94 -3.56
CA MET A 113 4.16 4.65 -4.82
C MET A 113 4.34 3.70 -6.01
N LEU A 114 5.03 2.57 -5.80
CA LEU A 114 5.18 1.52 -6.83
C LEU A 114 3.83 0.88 -7.17
N ILE A 115 2.99 0.59 -6.16
CA ILE A 115 1.64 0.04 -6.34
C ILE A 115 0.78 1.03 -7.13
N ALA A 116 0.79 2.31 -6.78
CA ALA A 116 0.04 3.35 -7.49
C ALA A 116 0.43 3.44 -8.98
N ARG A 117 1.70 3.22 -9.30
CA ARG A 117 2.23 3.19 -10.68
C ARG A 117 2.00 1.86 -11.40
N LYS A 118 1.40 0.86 -10.73
CA LYS A 118 1.24 -0.50 -11.25
C LYS A 118 2.59 -1.11 -11.69
N ALA A 119 3.66 -0.78 -10.97
CA ALA A 119 5.03 -1.16 -11.32
C ALA A 119 5.22 -2.67 -11.24
N LYS A 120 6.15 -3.20 -12.06
CA LYS A 120 6.53 -4.61 -12.13
C LYS A 120 8.01 -4.81 -11.75
N PRO A 121 8.41 -4.49 -10.50
CA PRO A 121 9.79 -4.63 -10.09
C PRO A 121 10.23 -6.10 -10.10
N ALA A 122 11.50 -6.34 -10.42
CA ALA A 122 12.08 -7.68 -10.34
C ALA A 122 12.00 -8.22 -8.90
N PRO A 123 11.52 -9.46 -8.67
CA PRO A 123 11.41 -10.05 -7.35
C PRO A 123 12.74 -10.03 -6.56
N GLU A 124 13.86 -10.24 -7.24
CA GLU A 124 15.20 -10.28 -6.66
C GLU A 124 15.60 -8.89 -6.14
N ALA A 125 15.22 -7.84 -6.87
CA ALA A 125 15.44 -6.46 -6.46
C ALA A 125 14.58 -6.09 -5.23
N LEU A 126 13.34 -6.59 -5.16
CA LEU A 126 12.48 -6.44 -3.98
C LEU A 126 13.03 -7.18 -2.76
N GLY A 127 13.60 -8.37 -2.91
CA GLY A 127 14.16 -9.12 -1.79
C GLY A 127 15.49 -8.56 -1.27
N SER A 128 16.24 -7.82 -2.10
CA SER A 128 17.58 -7.34 -1.75
C SER A 128 17.58 -6.11 -0.84
N GLN A 129 18.36 -6.18 0.25
CA GLN A 129 18.66 -5.01 1.10
C GLN A 129 19.56 -3.98 0.42
N THR A 130 20.39 -4.38 -0.54
CA THR A 130 21.33 -3.47 -1.21
C THR A 130 20.65 -2.62 -2.29
N VAL A 131 19.47 -3.04 -2.76
CA VAL A 131 18.68 -2.29 -3.74
C VAL A 131 17.75 -1.30 -3.04
N LYS A 132 18.04 -0.01 -3.25
CA LYS A 132 17.20 1.10 -2.78
C LYS A 132 15.85 1.08 -3.51
N LEU A 133 14.73 0.90 -2.79
CA LEU A 133 13.39 0.89 -3.41
C LEU A 133 13.08 2.13 -4.25
N LYS A 134 13.60 3.30 -3.85
CA LYS A 134 13.42 4.55 -4.61
C LYS A 134 13.94 4.44 -6.05
N SER A 135 15.00 3.66 -6.30
CA SER A 135 15.53 3.46 -7.65
C SER A 135 14.55 2.71 -8.56
N LEU A 136 13.68 1.87 -7.99
CA LEU A 136 12.67 1.11 -8.71
C LEU A 136 11.49 1.97 -9.19
N LEU A 137 11.38 3.22 -8.73
CA LEU A 137 10.38 4.16 -9.21
C LEU A 137 10.73 4.78 -10.56
N ALA A 138 12.00 4.74 -10.96
CA ALA A 138 12.48 5.35 -12.21
C ALA A 138 12.49 4.36 -13.40
N ALA A 139 12.25 3.07 -13.12
CA ALA A 139 12.13 2.00 -14.10
C ALA A 139 10.67 1.83 -14.55
#